data_AF-A0A3D4AEY3-F1
#
_entry.id   AF-A0A3D4AEY3-F1
#
_cell.length_a   1.000
_cell.length_b   1.000
_cell.length_c   1.000
_cell.angle_alpha   90.00
_cell.angle_beta   90.00
_cell.angle_gamma   90.00
#
_symmetry.space_group_name_H-M   'P 1'
#
loop_
_entity.id
_entity.type
_entity.pdbx_description
1 polymer ?
#
loop_
_entity_poly.entity_id
_entity_poly.type
_entity_poly.pdbx_seq_one_letter_code
_entity_poly.pdbx_strand_id
1 'polypeptide(L)'
;MANHKSAEKRIRSTATKRLRNRYQAKSTRTVVKTLRSTEDKAEAESLFKKVSSMLDKLAKKNVIHKKKASNQKSKLAKVVNKIGKATTEAAPKKGAKKDAPKKAAAKKAKK
;
A
#
# COMPACT_ATOMS: atom_id res chain seq x y z
N MET A 1 -29.63 -17.77 16.09
CA MET A 1 -30.66 -16.81 15.63
C MET A 1 -30.42 -15.47 16.30
N ALA A 2 -30.83 -14.36 15.67
CA ALA A 2 -30.82 -13.06 16.33
C ALA A 2 -32.10 -12.90 17.15
N ASN A 3 -31.98 -12.94 18.47
CA ASN A 3 -33.14 -12.89 19.37
C ASN A 3 -33.66 -11.45 19.59
N HIS A 4 -32.88 -10.44 19.20
CA HIS A 4 -33.24 -9.03 19.33
C HIS A 4 -33.36 -8.34 17.96
N LYS A 5 -34.33 -7.42 17.82
CA LYS A 5 -34.56 -6.62 16.60
C LYS A 5 -33.30 -5.88 16.12
N SER A 6 -32.48 -5.40 17.07
CA SER A 6 -31.21 -4.74 16.79
C SER A 6 -30.18 -5.70 16.17
N ALA A 7 -30.11 -6.94 16.66
CA ALA A 7 -29.22 -7.97 16.16
C ALA A 7 -29.61 -8.41 14.72
N GLU A 8 -30.90 -8.57 14.45
CA GLU A 8 -31.39 -8.91 13.11
C GLU A 8 -31.06 -7.79 12.10
N LYS A 9 -31.23 -6.52 12.50
CA LYS A 9 -30.80 -5.35 11.71
C LYS A 9 -29.29 -5.37 11.46
N ARG A 10 -28.48 -5.73 12.45
CA ARG A 10 -27.03 -5.86 12.30
C ARG A 10 -26.68 -6.94 11.27
N ILE A 11 -27.28 -8.12 11.34
CA ILE A 11 -27.06 -9.22 10.37
C ILE A 11 -27.31 -8.75 8.93
N ARG A 12 -28.46 -8.11 8.67
CA ARG A 12 -28.80 -7.56 7.36
C ARG A 12 -27.74 -6.57 6.85
N SER A 13 -27.34 -5.62 7.71
CA SER A 13 -26.35 -4.60 7.34
C SER A 13 -24.93 -5.16 7.14
N THR A 14 -24.57 -6.21 7.89
CA THR A 14 -23.25 -6.86 7.78
C THR A 14 -23.18 -7.68 6.51
N ALA A 15 -24.26 -8.36 6.12
CA ALA A 15 -24.30 -9.14 4.88
C ALA A 15 -24.00 -8.28 3.64
N THR A 16 -24.66 -7.13 3.51
CA THR A 16 -24.46 -6.20 2.38
C THR A 16 -23.04 -5.62 2.36
N LYS A 17 -22.53 -5.18 3.53
CA LYS A 17 -21.15 -4.69 3.68
C LYS A 17 -20.13 -5.78 3.33
N ARG A 18 -20.35 -7.02 3.79
CA ARG A 18 -19.49 -8.18 3.51
C ARG A 18 -19.39 -8.43 2.02
N LEU A 19 -20.53 -8.49 1.31
CA LEU A 19 -20.56 -8.76 -0.13
C LEU A 19 -19.75 -7.72 -0.92
N ARG A 20 -20.00 -6.43 -0.66
CA ARG A 20 -19.27 -5.33 -1.31
C ARG A 20 -17.78 -5.35 -1.01
N ASN A 21 -17.40 -5.53 0.25
CA ASN A 21 -15.99 -5.52 0.67
C ASN A 21 -15.25 -6.74 0.09
N ARG A 22 -15.91 -7.91 0.08
CA ARG A 22 -15.38 -9.14 -0.52
C ARG A 22 -15.12 -8.95 -2.01
N TYR A 23 -16.09 -8.38 -2.74
CA TYR A 23 -15.94 -8.12 -4.17
C TYR A 23 -14.74 -7.20 -4.45
N GLN A 24 -14.70 -6.02 -3.84
CA GLN A 24 -13.62 -5.04 -4.05
C GLN A 24 -12.24 -5.62 -3.66
N ALA A 25 -12.17 -6.34 -2.54
CA ALA A 25 -10.92 -6.99 -2.12
C ALA A 25 -10.49 -8.11 -3.07
N LYS A 26 -11.44 -8.90 -3.62
CA LYS A 26 -11.14 -9.97 -4.57
C LYS A 26 -10.66 -9.40 -5.90
N SER A 27 -11.33 -8.39 -6.45
CA SER A 27 -10.91 -7.72 -7.68
C SER A 27 -9.49 -7.17 -7.58
N THR A 28 -9.15 -6.48 -6.48
CA THR A 28 -7.78 -5.98 -6.29
C THR A 28 -6.76 -7.11 -6.17
N ARG A 29 -7.10 -8.22 -5.49
CA ARG A 29 -6.20 -9.39 -5.41
C ARG A 29 -5.95 -10.02 -6.78
N THR A 30 -6.96 -10.07 -7.65
CA THR A 30 -6.81 -10.58 -9.02
C THR A 30 -5.82 -9.72 -9.81
N VAL A 31 -5.99 -8.39 -9.82
CA VAL A 31 -5.07 -7.48 -10.54
C VAL A 31 -3.66 -7.49 -9.94
N VAL A 32 -3.54 -7.68 -8.62
CA VAL A 32 -2.23 -7.88 -7.97
C VAL A 32 -1.57 -9.18 -8.43
N LYS A 33 -2.35 -10.25 -8.67
CA LYS A 33 -1.84 -11.51 -9.19
C LYS A 33 -1.36 -11.33 -10.63
N THR A 34 -2.14 -10.66 -11.49
CA THR A 34 -1.74 -10.41 -12.88
C THR A 34 -0.43 -9.61 -12.95
N LEU A 35 -0.29 -8.53 -12.18
CA LEU A 35 0.95 -7.73 -12.12
C LEU A 35 2.19 -8.56 -11.71
N ARG A 36 2.01 -9.62 -10.93
CA ARG A 36 3.13 -10.50 -10.53
C ARG A 36 3.50 -11.51 -11.59
N SER A 37 2.59 -11.80 -12.52
CA SER A 37 2.77 -12.75 -13.62
C SER A 37 3.22 -12.08 -14.91
N THR A 38 3.09 -10.76 -15.05
CA THR A 38 3.57 -10.02 -16.22
C THR A 38 5.09 -9.86 -16.18
N GLU A 39 5.74 -10.14 -17.31
CA GLU A 39 7.20 -10.02 -17.50
C GLU A 39 7.59 -8.74 -18.26
N ASP A 40 6.63 -8.09 -18.94
CA ASP A 40 6.86 -6.86 -19.68
C ASP A 40 6.90 -5.61 -18.79
N LYS A 41 7.99 -4.84 -18.93
CA LYS A 41 8.25 -3.66 -18.10
C LYS A 41 7.22 -2.54 -18.30
N ALA A 42 6.88 -2.22 -19.56
CA ALA A 42 5.95 -1.14 -19.88
C ALA A 42 4.53 -1.43 -19.37
N GLU A 43 4.08 -2.67 -19.55
CA GLU A 43 2.77 -3.11 -19.05
C GLU A 43 2.73 -3.15 -17.52
N ALA A 44 3.80 -3.64 -16.89
CA ALA A 44 3.90 -3.70 -15.44
C ALA A 44 3.83 -2.30 -14.79
N GLU A 45 4.43 -1.28 -15.38
CA GLU A 45 4.35 0.10 -14.88
C GLU A 45 2.92 0.68 -14.96
N SER A 46 2.21 0.40 -16.07
CA SER A 46 0.82 0.83 -16.25
C SER A 46 -0.11 0.14 -15.25
N LEU A 47 0.05 -1.18 -15.08
CA LEU A 47 -0.71 -1.99 -14.13
C LEU A 47 -0.41 -1.59 -12.69
N PHE A 48 0.83 -1.22 -12.38
CA PHE A 48 1.21 -0.74 -11.05
C PHE A 48 0.48 0.54 -10.66
N LYS A 49 0.33 1.50 -11.58
CA LYS A 49 -0.47 2.73 -11.36
C LYS A 49 -1.93 2.38 -11.04
N LYS A 50 -2.53 1.44 -11.78
CA LYS A 50 -3.90 0.96 -11.53
C LYS A 50 -4.03 0.27 -10.17
N VAL A 51 -3.12 -0.65 -9.85
CA VAL A 51 -3.11 -1.41 -8.59
C VAL A 51 -2.92 -0.50 -7.38
N SER A 52 -2.01 0.48 -7.46
CA SER A 52 -1.78 1.43 -6.37
C SER A 52 -3.03 2.24 -6.04
N SER A 53 -3.74 2.75 -7.06
CA SER A 53 -5.03 3.42 -6.90
C SER A 53 -6.10 2.52 -6.24
N MET A 54 -6.18 1.25 -6.65
CA MET A 54 -7.14 0.29 -6.07
C MET A 54 -6.85 -0.01 -4.60
N LEU A 55 -5.57 -0.16 -4.23
CA LEU A 55 -5.16 -0.39 -2.84
C LEU A 55 -5.47 0.81 -1.95
N ASP A 56 -5.24 2.02 -2.44
CA ASP A 56 -5.52 3.24 -1.68
C ASP A 56 -7.02 3.49 -1.52
N LYS A 57 -7.84 3.15 -2.53
CA LYS A 57 -9.30 3.16 -2.40
C LYS A 57 -9.81 2.19 -1.34
N LEU A 58 -9.21 1.00 -1.22
CA LEU A 58 -9.55 0.04 -0.17
C LEU A 58 -9.13 0.51 1.23
N ALA A 59 -7.99 1.20 1.31
CA ALA A 59 -7.52 1.79 2.55
C ALA A 59 -8.43 2.94 3.02
N LYS A 60 -8.83 3.83 2.11
CA LYS A 60 -9.77 4.93 2.40
C LYS A 60 -11.11 4.43 2.94
N LYS A 61 -11.59 3.28 2.43
CA LYS A 61 -12.84 2.64 2.88
C LYS A 61 -12.67 1.75 4.12
N ASN A 62 -11.49 1.75 4.76
CA ASN A 62 -11.15 0.91 5.91
C ASN A 62 -11.34 -0.60 5.69
N VAL A 63 -11.30 -1.06 4.43
CA VAL A 63 -11.36 -2.50 4.11
C VAL A 63 -9.99 -3.15 4.35
N ILE A 64 -8.91 -2.39 4.14
CA ILE A 64 -7.53 -2.79 4.41
C ILE A 64 -6.88 -1.69 5.24
N HIS A 65 -6.07 -2.05 6.24
CA HIS A 65 -5.34 -1.06 7.03
C HIS A 65 -4.31 -0.28 6.17
N LYS A 66 -4.15 1.02 6.42
CA LYS A 66 -3.19 1.89 5.70
C LYS A 66 -1.77 1.31 5.60
N LYS A 67 -1.26 0.77 6.71
CA LYS A 67 0.07 0.10 6.74
C LYS A 67 0.13 -1.11 5.81
N LYS A 68 -0.96 -1.89 5.71
CA LYS A 68 -1.04 -3.06 4.83
C LYS A 68 -1.07 -2.64 3.36
N ALA A 69 -1.78 -1.58 3.00
CA ALA A 69 -1.76 -1.01 1.66
C ALA A 69 -0.34 -0.50 1.29
N SER A 70 0.31 0.27 2.18
CA SER A 70 1.70 0.73 1.96
C SER A 70 2.70 -0.42 1.83
N ASN A 71 2.58 -1.46 2.67
CA ASN A 71 3.44 -2.64 2.59
C ASN A 71 3.26 -3.38 1.26
N GLN A 72 2.02 -3.49 0.76
CA GLN A 72 1.75 -4.10 -0.54
C GLN A 72 2.31 -3.26 -1.68
N LYS A 73 2.13 -1.93 -1.66
CA LYS A 73 2.73 -1.02 -2.67
C LYS A 73 4.25 -1.14 -2.70
N SER A 74 4.91 -1.13 -1.54
CA SER A 74 6.37 -1.29 -1.44
C SER A 74 6.86 -2.62 -2.01
N LYS A 75 6.18 -3.74 -1.69
CA LYS A 75 6.54 -5.06 -2.23
C LYS A 75 6.36 -5.13 -3.74
N LEU A 76 5.29 -4.58 -4.28
CA LEU A 76 5.03 -4.59 -5.73
C LEU A 76 6.01 -3.68 -6.49
N ALA A 77 6.35 -2.51 -5.94
CA ALA A 77 7.36 -1.64 -6.53
C ALA A 77 8.72 -2.36 -6.66
N LYS A 78 9.12 -3.17 -5.67
CA LYS A 78 10.34 -3.99 -5.75
C LYS A 78 10.30 -5.01 -6.89
N VAL A 79 9.14 -5.60 -7.16
CA VAL A 79 8.96 -6.58 -8.26
C VAL A 79 9.11 -5.89 -9.61
N VAL A 80 8.39 -4.77 -9.83
CA VAL A 80 8.49 -3.99 -11.08
C VAL A 80 9.91 -3.49 -11.31
N ASN A 81 10.56 -2.98 -10.26
CA ASN A 81 11.95 -2.54 -10.34
C ASN A 81 12.93 -3.69 -10.60
N LYS A 82 12.63 -4.93 -10.16
CA LYS A 82 13.47 -6.10 -10.44
C LYS A 82 13.42 -6.46 -11.91
N ILE A 83 12.23 -6.45 -12.52
CA ILE A 83 12.05 -6.67 -13.96
C ILE A 83 12.86 -5.63 -14.75
N GLY A 84 12.83 -4.36 -14.32
CA GLY A 84 13.59 -3.30 -14.97
C GLY A 84 15.10 -3.28 -14.71
N LYS A 85 15.63 -4.08 -13.77
CA LYS A 85 17.05 -4.10 -13.37
C LYS A 85 17.86 -5.25 -13.97
N ALA A 86 17.23 -6.22 -14.62
CA ALA A 86 17.92 -7.35 -15.24
C ALA A 86 18.92 -6.93 -16.34
N THR A 87 18.92 -5.65 -16.76
CA THR A 87 19.77 -5.11 -17.83
C THR A 87 20.83 -4.09 -17.40
N THR A 88 21.10 -3.88 -16.10
CA THR A 88 22.20 -2.96 -15.68
C THR A 88 23.03 -3.55 -14.54
N GLU A 89 24.19 -4.11 -14.89
CA GLU A 89 25.36 -4.15 -14.01
C GLU A 89 25.87 -2.72 -13.75
N ALA A 90 26.54 -2.54 -12.60
CA ALA A 90 27.20 -1.31 -12.09
C ALA A 90 26.35 -0.23 -11.39
N ALA A 91 26.84 0.20 -10.22
CA ALA A 91 26.26 1.13 -9.25
C ALA A 91 26.21 2.60 -9.74
N PRO A 92 25.55 3.53 -9.00
CA PRO A 92 26.34 4.28 -8.01
C PRO A 92 25.61 4.63 -6.69
N LYS A 93 26.45 4.82 -5.67
CA LYS A 93 26.15 5.40 -4.35
C LYS A 93 25.68 6.86 -4.49
N LYS A 94 24.60 7.24 -3.79
CA LYS A 94 24.29 8.62 -3.34
C LYS A 94 23.70 8.48 -1.92
N GLY A 95 24.22 9.07 -0.84
CA GLY A 95 24.91 10.34 -0.73
C GLY A 95 23.88 11.48 -0.64
N ALA A 96 23.16 11.57 0.49
CA ALA A 96 22.42 12.78 0.92
C ALA A 96 21.80 12.56 2.32
N LYS A 97 22.58 12.73 3.39
CA LYS A 97 22.06 13.24 4.65
C LYS A 97 22.59 14.67 4.75
N LYS A 98 21.77 15.64 4.36
CA LYS A 98 22.01 17.05 4.69
C LYS A 98 21.74 17.20 6.17
N ASP A 99 22.74 17.72 6.85
CA ASP A 99 22.77 18.06 8.26
C ASP A 99 21.60 18.98 8.64
N ALA A 100 20.94 18.62 9.73
CA ALA A 100 20.08 19.53 10.49
C ALA A 100 20.73 19.68 11.87
N PRO A 101 21.29 20.83 12.25
CA PRO A 101 21.70 21.02 13.64
C PRO A 101 20.43 21.21 14.48
N LYS A 102 20.13 20.17 15.27
CA LYS A 102 19.21 20.26 16.41
C LYS A 102 19.75 21.33 17.36
N LYS A 103 18.93 22.34 17.65
CA LYS A 103 19.13 23.27 18.76
C LYS A 103 19.43 22.46 20.03
N ALA A 104 20.62 22.66 20.60
CA ALA A 104 21.00 22.10 21.89
C ALA A 104 21.53 23.20 22.81
N ALA A 105 20.94 23.21 24.00
CA ALA A 105 21.51 23.59 25.28
C ALA A 105 21.76 25.07 25.60
N ALA A 106 20.92 25.56 26.50
CA ALA A 106 21.20 26.61 27.46
C ALA A 106 22.40 26.26 28.38
N LYS A 107 23.25 27.24 28.71
CA LYS A 107 23.61 27.62 30.10
C LYS A 107 24.74 28.68 30.13
N LYS A 108 24.45 29.78 30.83
CA LYS A 108 25.28 30.54 31.80
C LYS A 108 26.80 30.65 31.58
N ALA A 109 27.29 31.90 31.53
CA ALA A 109 28.26 32.54 32.45
C ALA A 109 28.94 33.72 31.73
N LYS A 110 28.69 34.98 32.11
CA LYS A 110 29.59 35.79 32.97
C LYS A 110 31.08 35.56 32.69
N LYS A 111 31.68 36.40 31.85
CA LYS A 111 32.65 37.44 32.24
C LYS A 111 32.80 38.42 31.09
#